data_AF-A0A497LP74-F1
#
_entry.id   AF-A0A497LP74-F1
#
_cell.length_a   1.000
_cell.length_b   1.000
_cell.length_c   1.000
_cell.angle_alpha   90.00
_cell.angle_beta   90.00
_cell.angle_gamma   90.00
#
_symmetry.space_group_name_H-M   'P 1'
#
loop_
_entity.id
_entity.type
_entity.pdbx_description
1 polymer ?
#
loop_
_entity_poly.entity_id
_entity_poly.type
_entity_poly.pdbx_seq_one_letter_code
_entity_poly.pdbx_strand_id
1 'polypeptide(L)'
;MEKLGIEKNDGKLRVEAEMPYIIPYTCTLDGIQATTQCTFGNQKLVFKESSSPTVSVKFSLKDKNNQVVVSVKNEILHNLIDRLKEAKGAEKVQNELAWTVATMPEEKLFYIKVK
;
A
#
# COMPACT_ATOMS: atom_id res chain seq x y z
N MET A 1 -9.92 -4.34 1.81
CA MET A 1 -10.87 -5.08 2.67
C MET A 1 -12.21 -5.25 1.98
N GLU A 2 -12.84 -4.16 1.51
CA GLU A 2 -14.11 -4.18 0.77
C GLU A 2 -14.13 -5.20 -0.38
N LYS A 3 -13.13 -5.17 -1.28
CA LYS A 3 -13.04 -6.11 -2.42
C LYS A 3 -12.84 -7.58 -2.01
N LEU A 4 -12.45 -7.85 -0.77
CA LEU A 4 -12.38 -9.20 -0.21
C LEU A 4 -13.70 -9.65 0.44
N GLY A 5 -14.69 -8.75 0.55
CA GLY A 5 -15.97 -9.01 1.21
C GLY A 5 -15.83 -9.26 2.71
N ILE A 6 -14.89 -8.58 3.36
CA ILE A 6 -14.65 -8.70 4.81
C ILE A 6 -14.80 -7.36 5.51
N GLU A 7 -15.57 -7.35 6.59
CA GLU A 7 -15.83 -6.14 7.40
C GLU A 7 -14.71 -5.87 8.42
N LYS A 8 -14.03 -6.92 8.90
CA LYS A 8 -12.89 -6.82 9.83
C LYS A 8 -11.89 -7.95 9.57
N ASN A 9 -10.65 -7.77 10.00
CA ASN A 9 -9.68 -8.86 9.98
C ASN A 9 -10.17 -9.98 10.92
N ASP A 10 -10.63 -11.08 10.36
CA ASP A 10 -11.12 -12.28 11.06
C ASP A 10 -9.97 -13.20 11.51
N GLY A 11 -8.73 -12.71 11.43
CA GLY A 11 -7.52 -13.45 11.74
C GLY A 11 -6.96 -14.24 10.56
N LYS A 12 -7.69 -14.37 9.45
CA LYS A 12 -7.32 -15.20 8.30
C LYS A 12 -6.65 -14.43 7.17
N LEU A 13 -6.68 -13.10 7.23
CA LEU A 13 -6.01 -12.22 6.27
C LEU A 13 -4.49 -12.42 6.31
N ARG A 14 -3.91 -12.60 5.13
CA ARG A 14 -2.47 -12.59 4.90
C ARG A 14 -2.15 -11.53 3.87
N VAL A 15 -0.99 -10.90 4.03
CA VAL A 15 -0.50 -9.83 3.18
C VAL A 15 0.91 -10.15 2.71
N GLU A 16 1.13 -10.07 1.40
CA GLU A 16 2.45 -10.06 0.79
C GLU A 16 2.65 -8.71 0.11
N ALA A 17 3.65 -7.95 0.54
CA ALA A 17 3.99 -6.65 -0.02
C ALA A 17 5.31 -6.75 -0.78
N GLU A 18 5.33 -6.24 -2.00
CA GLU A 18 6.49 -6.22 -2.90
C GLU A 18 6.79 -4.78 -3.32
N MET A 19 7.98 -4.30 -2.97
CA MET A 19 8.44 -2.92 -3.25
C MET A 19 9.96 -2.78 -3.02
N PRO A 20 10.60 -1.69 -3.50
CA PRO A 20 11.98 -1.36 -3.16
C PRO A 20 12.21 -1.25 -1.65
N TYR A 21 13.36 -1.75 -1.18
CA TYR A 21 13.78 -1.60 0.22
C TYR A 21 14.45 -0.24 0.48
N ILE A 22 13.73 0.85 0.21
CA ILE A 22 14.20 2.22 0.41
C ILE A 22 13.03 3.17 0.73
N ILE A 23 13.29 4.20 1.53
CA ILE A 23 12.33 5.27 1.80
C ILE A 23 12.14 6.11 0.51
N PRO A 24 10.90 6.54 0.18
CA PRO A 24 9.68 6.42 0.98
C PRO A 24 8.82 5.18 0.71
N TYR A 25 9.27 4.22 -0.12
CA TYR A 25 8.45 3.05 -0.48
C TYR A 25 8.08 2.22 0.75
N THR A 26 9.07 1.93 1.61
CA THR A 26 8.89 1.06 2.78
C THR A 26 7.95 1.63 3.85
N CYS A 27 7.70 2.94 3.87
CA CYS A 27 6.69 3.54 4.75
C CYS A 27 5.27 2.99 4.50
N THR A 28 5.02 2.43 3.30
CA THR A 28 3.78 1.72 2.97
C THR A 28 3.54 0.54 3.91
N LEU A 29 4.60 -0.12 4.40
CA LEU A 29 4.48 -1.27 5.32
C LEU A 29 3.79 -0.88 6.63
N ASP A 30 4.09 0.30 7.17
CA ASP A 30 3.44 0.80 8.39
C ASP A 30 1.96 1.08 8.17
N GLY A 31 1.61 1.66 7.01
CA GLY A 31 0.22 1.85 6.61
C GLY A 31 -0.55 0.54 6.48
N ILE A 32 0.08 -0.49 5.89
CA ILE A 32 -0.49 -1.85 5.81
C ILE A 32 -0.72 -2.40 7.21
N GLN A 33 0.27 -2.33 8.11
CA GLN A 33 0.15 -2.85 9.47
C GLN A 33 -0.97 -2.14 10.25
N ALA A 34 -1.05 -0.82 10.15
CA ALA A 34 -2.05 0.00 10.84
C ALA A 34 -3.48 -0.29 10.35
N THR A 35 -3.67 -0.48 9.05
CA THR A 35 -5.01 -0.63 8.45
C THR A 35 -5.51 -2.08 8.43
N THR A 36 -4.61 -3.06 8.44
CA THR A 36 -4.97 -4.48 8.28
C THR A 36 -4.79 -5.29 9.55
N GLN A 37 -3.99 -4.82 10.51
CA GLN A 37 -3.50 -5.60 11.66
C GLN A 37 -2.65 -6.83 11.27
N CYS A 38 -2.29 -6.97 10.00
CA CYS A 38 -1.30 -7.95 9.56
C CYS A 38 0.08 -7.33 9.76
N THR A 39 0.83 -7.86 10.73
CA THR A 39 2.13 -7.31 11.13
C THR A 39 3.24 -8.31 10.87
N PHE A 40 4.47 -7.82 10.86
CA PHE A 40 5.63 -8.72 10.87
C PHE A 40 5.63 -9.58 12.15
N GLY A 41 5.29 -8.97 13.30
CA GLY A 41 5.26 -9.65 14.60
C GLY A 41 4.27 -10.81 14.70
N ASN A 42 3.11 -10.71 14.03
CA ASN A 42 2.14 -11.82 13.96
C ASN A 42 2.30 -12.70 12.71
N GLN A 43 3.38 -12.48 11.93
CA GLN A 43 3.76 -13.24 10.74
C GLN A 43 2.68 -13.26 9.64
N LYS A 44 1.77 -12.27 9.63
CA LYS A 44 0.74 -12.15 8.58
C LYS A 44 1.13 -11.20 7.46
N LEU A 45 2.20 -10.41 7.65
CA LEU A 45 2.81 -9.58 6.62
C LEU A 45 4.16 -10.19 6.20
N VAL A 46 4.33 -10.40 4.90
CA VAL A 46 5.59 -10.80 4.28
C VAL A 46 6.04 -9.68 3.34
N PHE A 47 7.31 -9.29 3.44
CA PHE A 47 7.94 -8.33 2.54
C PHE A 47 8.79 -9.07 1.50
N LYS A 48 8.69 -8.65 0.24
CA LYS A 48 9.54 -9.07 -0.88
C LYS A 48 10.20 -7.83 -1.47
N GLU A 49 11.52 -7.83 -1.50
CA GLU A 49 12.26 -6.75 -2.14
C GLU A 49 12.08 -6.81 -3.66
N SER A 50 11.79 -5.66 -4.26
CA SER A 50 11.72 -5.49 -5.72
C SER A 50 12.82 -4.55 -6.18
N SER A 51 13.46 -4.88 -7.31
CA SER A 51 14.38 -3.98 -8.02
C SER A 51 13.64 -2.93 -8.85
N SER A 52 12.33 -3.10 -9.08
CA SER A 52 11.50 -2.16 -9.82
C SER A 52 10.90 -1.11 -8.88
N PRO A 53 10.73 0.16 -9.32
CA PRO A 53 10.14 1.23 -8.49
C PRO A 53 8.61 1.12 -8.42
N THR A 54 8.11 -0.06 -8.06
CA THR A 54 6.68 -0.36 -7.97
C THR A 54 6.30 -0.66 -6.52
N VAL A 55 5.03 -0.46 -6.20
CA VAL A 55 4.43 -0.91 -4.93
C VAL A 55 3.26 -1.80 -5.27
N SER A 56 3.36 -3.07 -4.88
CA SER A 56 2.32 -4.07 -5.09
C SER A 56 2.05 -4.83 -3.81
N VAL A 57 0.77 -4.99 -3.47
CA VAL A 57 0.34 -5.64 -2.22
C VAL A 57 -0.74 -6.65 -2.56
N LYS A 58 -0.47 -7.92 -2.25
CA LYS A 58 -1.41 -9.02 -2.39
C LYS A 58 -2.04 -9.32 -1.04
N PHE A 59 -3.36 -9.28 -1.00
CA PHE A 59 -4.19 -9.66 0.13
C PHE A 59 -4.89 -10.98 -0.16
N SER A 60 -4.80 -11.93 0.75
CA SER A 60 -5.43 -13.25 0.61
C SER A 60 -6.10 -13.70 1.90
N LEU A 61 -7.17 -14.47 1.76
CA LEU A 61 -7.84 -15.13 2.88
C LEU A 61 -7.46 -16.62 2.86
N LYS A 62 -6.87 -17.14 3.95
CA LYS A 62 -6.34 -18.51 4.01
C LYS A 62 -7.33 -19.60 3.55
N ASP A 63 -8.62 -19.38 3.76
CA ASP A 63 -9.68 -20.38 3.54
C ASP A 63 -10.53 -20.11 2.29
N LYS A 64 -10.24 -19.04 1.55
CA LYS A 64 -10.96 -18.68 0.32
C LYS A 64 -9.95 -18.55 -0.81
N ASN A 65 -10.30 -19.02 -2.00
CA ASN A 65 -9.47 -18.76 -3.18
C ASN A 65 -9.54 -17.29 -3.65
N ASN A 66 -10.13 -16.40 -2.84
CA ASN A 66 -10.32 -14.99 -3.13
C ASN A 66 -9.05 -14.22 -2.77
N GLN A 67 -8.47 -13.54 -3.75
CA GLN A 67 -7.29 -12.72 -3.59
C GLN A 67 -7.53 -11.34 -4.21
N VAL A 68 -6.99 -10.32 -3.57
CA VAL A 68 -6.99 -8.96 -4.13
C VAL A 68 -5.55 -8.49 -4.22
N VAL A 69 -5.14 -8.10 -5.42
CA VAL A 69 -3.86 -7.43 -5.65
C VAL A 69 -4.13 -5.96 -5.85
N VAL A 70 -3.48 -5.12 -5.05
CA VAL A 70 -3.51 -3.66 -5.16
C VAL A 70 -2.11 -3.21 -5.53
N SER A 71 -1.97 -2.51 -6.65
CA SER A 71 -0.71 -1.91 -7.06
C SER A 71 -0.89 -0.41 -7.23
N VAL A 72 0.08 0.39 -6.77
CA VAL A 72 0.06 1.84 -6.99
C VAL A 72 0.40 2.10 -8.46
N LYS A 73 -0.28 3.05 -9.10
CA LYS A 73 0.08 3.45 -10.47
C LYS A 73 1.43 4.16 -10.46
N ASN A 74 2.38 3.66 -11.24
CA ASN A 74 3.76 4.17 -11.24
C ASN A 74 3.83 5.65 -11.63
N GLU A 75 3.01 6.12 -12.58
CA GLU A 75 2.99 7.53 -12.96
C GLU A 75 2.63 8.46 -11.79
N ILE A 76 1.68 8.04 -10.96
CA ILE A 76 1.26 8.80 -9.78
C ILE A 76 2.31 8.69 -8.68
N LEU A 77 2.83 7.49 -8.43
CA LEU A 77 3.84 7.25 -7.39
C LEU A 77 5.09 8.10 -7.61
N HIS A 78 5.64 8.10 -8.83
CA HIS A 78 6.81 8.91 -9.15
C HIS A 78 6.54 10.41 -8.95
N ASN A 79 5.40 10.91 -9.46
CA ASN A 79 5.03 12.32 -9.28
C ASN A 79 4.93 12.73 -7.80
N LEU A 80 4.31 11.89 -6.96
CA LEU A 80 4.19 12.16 -5.53
C LEU A 80 5.55 12.15 -4.82
N ILE A 81 6.42 11.18 -5.15
CA ILE A 81 7.77 11.10 -4.59
C ILE A 81 8.60 12.32 -4.98
N ASP A 82 8.52 12.76 -6.24
CA ASP A 82 9.28 13.92 -6.70
C ASP A 82 8.83 15.20 -6.02
N ARG A 83 7.52 15.45 -5.93
CA ARG A 83 6.97 16.59 -5.17
C ARG A 83 7.33 16.54 -3.69
N LEU A 84 7.37 15.34 -3.09
CA LEU A 84 7.78 15.17 -1.69
C LEU A 84 9.26 15.52 -1.49
N LYS A 85 10.14 15.16 -2.44
CA LYS A 85 11.56 15.53 -2.42
C LYS A 85 11.74 17.04 -2.61
N GLU A 86 11.00 17.64 -3.55
CA GLU A 86 11.00 19.08 -3.82
C GLU A 86 10.57 19.91 -2.61
N ALA A 87 9.63 19.38 -1.82
CA ALA A 87 9.20 20.02 -0.57
C ALA A 87 10.34 20.19 0.44
N LYS A 88 11.41 19.38 0.38
CA LYS A 88 12.60 19.46 1.27
C LYS A 88 12.24 19.58 2.77
N GLY A 89 11.17 18.89 3.21
CA GLY A 89 10.70 18.94 4.59
C GLY A 89 9.77 20.11 4.94
N ALA A 90 9.36 20.93 3.95
CA ALA A 90 8.40 22.00 4.17
C ALA A 90 7.01 21.41 4.52
N GLU A 91 6.64 21.54 5.80
CA GLU A 91 5.43 20.98 6.38
C GLU A 91 4.17 21.35 5.59
N LYS A 92 4.05 22.62 5.18
CA LYS A 92 2.90 23.09 4.40
C LYS A 92 2.71 22.29 3.11
N VAL A 93 3.80 22.06 2.36
CA VAL A 93 3.76 21.32 1.09
C VAL A 93 3.47 19.83 1.33
N GLN A 94 4.03 19.26 2.41
CA GLN A 94 3.73 17.88 2.81
C GLN A 94 2.26 17.70 3.19
N ASN A 95 1.67 18.64 3.93
CA ASN A 95 0.26 18.61 4.30
C ASN A 95 -0.66 18.74 3.07
N GLU A 96 -0.32 19.63 2.13
CA GLU A 96 -1.05 19.76 0.86
C GLU A 96 -0.95 18.48 0.01
N LEU A 97 0.22 17.85 -0.05
CA LEU A 97 0.42 16.55 -0.71
C LEU A 97 -0.40 15.44 -0.04
N ALA A 98 -0.35 15.34 1.29
CA ALA A 98 -1.12 14.37 2.05
C ALA A 98 -2.62 14.52 1.80
N TRP A 99 -3.13 15.75 1.82
CA TRP A 99 -4.54 16.05 1.52
C TRP A 99 -4.92 15.69 0.07
N THR A 100 -4.02 15.98 -0.88
CA THR A 100 -4.21 15.61 -2.29
C THR A 100 -4.37 14.09 -2.45
N VAL A 101 -3.51 13.30 -1.80
CA VAL A 101 -3.59 11.83 -1.85
C VAL A 101 -4.85 11.32 -1.14
N ALA A 102 -5.18 11.87 0.04
CA ALA A 102 -6.32 11.42 0.83
C ALA A 102 -7.68 11.68 0.16
N THR A 103 -7.77 12.69 -0.69
CA THR A 103 -9.00 13.04 -1.42
C THR A 103 -9.05 12.47 -2.84
N MET A 104 -8.01 11.78 -3.29
CA MET A 104 -7.95 11.21 -4.63
C MET A 104 -8.78 9.92 -4.70
N PRO A 105 -9.62 9.74 -5.74
CA PRO A 105 -10.32 8.48 -5.96
C PRO A 105 -9.36 7.29 -6.08
N GLU A 106 -9.76 6.14 -5.54
CA GLU A 106 -8.93 4.92 -5.53
C GLU A 106 -8.50 4.52 -6.95
N GLU A 107 -9.37 4.68 -7.94
CA GLU A 107 -9.13 4.28 -9.34
C GLU A 107 -8.07 5.16 -10.01
N LYS A 108 -7.77 6.34 -9.45
CA LYS A 108 -6.66 7.17 -9.90
C LYS A 108 -5.34 6.73 -9.28
N LEU A 109 -5.36 6.29 -8.02
CA LEU A 109 -4.17 5.88 -7.27
C LEU A 109 -3.72 4.44 -7.56
N PHE A 110 -4.68 3.54 -7.78
CA PHE A 110 -4.43 2.11 -7.72
C PHE A 110 -4.92 1.36 -8.97
N TYR A 111 -4.21 0.28 -9.29
CA TYR A 111 -4.72 -0.85 -10.05
C TYR A 111 -5.18 -1.91 -9.07
N ILE A 112 -6.46 -2.28 -9.12
CA ILE A 112 -7.07 -3.28 -8.23
C ILE A 112 -7.49 -4.49 -9.07
N LYS A 113 -6.93 -5.66 -8.75
CA LYS A 113 -7.26 -6.93 -9.41
C LYS A 113 -7.80 -7.92 -8.40
N VAL A 114 -9.04 -8.36 -8.59
CA VAL A 114 -9.66 -9.47 -7.84
C VAL A 114 -9.37 -10.77 -8.59
N LYS A 115 -9.00 -11.83 -7.86
CA LYS A 115 -8.73 -13.17 -8.39
C LYS A 115 -9.52 -14.22 -7.61
#